data_AF-A0A964U9I5-F1
#
_entry.id   AF-A0A964U9I5-F1
#
_cell.length_a   1.000
_cell.length_b   1.000
_cell.length_c   1.000
_cell.angle_alpha   90.00
_cell.angle_beta   90.00
_cell.angle_gamma   90.00
#
_symmetry.space_group_name_H-M   'P 1'
#
loop_
_entity.id
_entity.type
_entity.pdbx_description
1 polymer ?
#
loop_
_entity_poly.entity_id
_entity_poly.type
_entity_poly.pdbx_seq_one_letter_code
_entity_poly.pdbx_strand_id
1 'polypeptide(L)' 'MTQPTQSLNCHTLVIGGGPGGYPAAIRAGQLGLDTILVEGKRL' A
#
# COMPACT_ATOMS: atom_id res chain seq x y z
N MET A 1 19.98 7.09 -10.79
CA MET A 1 19.09 7.85 -9.87
C MET A 1 18.64 6.89 -8.78
N THR A 2 19.40 6.79 -7.70
CA THR A 2 19.08 5.97 -6.53
C THR A 2 17.98 6.69 -5.74
N GLN A 3 16.79 6.10 -5.70
CA GLN A 3 15.73 6.60 -4.81
C GLN A 3 16.19 6.45 -3.35
N PRO A 4 15.90 7.42 -2.47
CA PRO A 4 16.23 7.31 -1.06
C PRO A 4 15.54 6.10 -0.44
N THR A 5 16.28 5.29 0.33
CA THR A 5 15.71 4.20 1.12
C THR A 5 14.88 4.81 2.24
N GLN A 6 13.55 4.74 2.13
CA GLN A 6 12.61 5.23 3.14
C GLN A 6 12.01 4.04 3.89
N SER A 7 12.26 3.97 5.19
CA SER A 7 11.63 2.99 6.08
C SER A 7 10.28 3.52 6.54
N LEU A 8 9.22 2.76 6.26
CA LEU A 8 7.86 3.04 6.70
C LEU A 8 7.38 1.86 7.55
N ASN A 9 6.66 2.14 8.62
CA ASN A 9 6.02 1.13 9.46
C ASN A 9 4.52 1.14 9.17
N CYS A 10 3.91 -0.03 9.13
CA CYS A 10 2.47 -0.20 9.00
C CYS A 10 2.05 -1.53 9.61
N HIS A 11 0.79 -1.64 10.00
CA HIS A 11 0.20 -2.92 10.41
C HIS A 11 -0.16 -3.80 9.21
N THR A 12 -0.45 -3.20 8.06
CA THR A 12 -0.82 -3.95 6.86
C THR A 12 -0.19 -3.31 5.62
N LEU A 13 0.47 -4.14 4.81
CA LEU A 13 1.05 -3.74 3.53
C LEU A 13 0.29 -4.41 2.40
N VAL A 14 -0.26 -3.62 1.48
CA VAL A 14 -0.94 -4.11 0.28
C VAL A 14 -0.10 -3.78 -0.94
N ILE A 15 0.25 -4.80 -1.74
CA ILE A 15 1.09 -4.66 -2.93
C ILE A 15 0.23 -4.85 -4.19
N GLY A 16 0.17 -3.81 -5.02
CA GLY A 16 -0.54 -3.76 -6.30
C GLY A 16 -1.94 -3.12 -6.20
N GLY A 17 -2.15 -2.00 -6.90
CA GLY A 17 -3.43 -1.27 -6.98
C GLY A 17 -4.40 -1.84 -8.02
N GLY A 18 -4.57 -3.16 -8.04
CA GLY A 18 -5.56 -3.82 -8.90
C GLY A 18 -6.99 -3.78 -8.34
N PRO A 19 -7.96 -4.41 -9.01
CA PRO A 19 -9.34 -4.51 -8.55
C PRO A 19 -9.50 -5.22 -7.19
N GLY A 20 -8.50 -6.01 -6.77
CA GLY A 20 -8.45 -6.58 -5.42
C GLY A 20 -7.67 -5.72 -4.41
N GLY A 21 -6.62 -5.02 -4.85
CA GLY A 21 -5.69 -4.34 -3.95
C GLY A 21 -6.23 -3.05 -3.36
N TYR A 22 -6.85 -2.19 -4.18
CA TYR A 22 -7.47 -0.98 -3.67
C TYR A 22 -8.60 -1.27 -2.67
N PRO A 23 -9.57 -2.16 -2.96
CA PRO A 23 -10.60 -2.50 -1.99
C PRO A 23 -10.04 -3.13 -0.72
N ALA A 24 -9.01 -3.98 -0.82
CA ALA A 24 -8.37 -4.57 0.36
C ALA A 24 -7.73 -3.49 1.27
N ALA A 25 -6.99 -2.54 0.70
CA ALA A 25 -6.38 -1.46 1.47
C ALA A 25 -7.44 -0.52 2.09
N ILE A 26 -8.50 -0.20 1.34
CA ILE A 26 -9.61 0.63 1.84
C ILE A 26 -10.32 -0.04 3.01
N ARG A 27 -10.63 -1.34 2.90
CA ARG A 27 -11.30 -2.08 3.98
C ARG A 27 -10.41 -2.22 5.20
N ALA A 28 -9.10 -2.44 5.03
CA ALA A 28 -8.15 -2.46 6.13
C ALA A 28 -8.10 -1.11 6.87
N GLY A 29 -8.05 0.01 6.13
CA GLY A 29 -8.14 1.35 6.73
C GLY A 29 -9.46 1.63 7.45
N GLN A 30 -10.59 1.17 6.90
CA GLN A 30 -11.91 1.29 7.55
C GLN A 30 -12.04 0.48 8.84
N LEU A 31 -11.27 -0.60 8.98
CA LEU A 31 -11.16 -1.39 10.20
C LEU A 31 -10.18 -0.78 11.23
N GLY A 32 -9.58 0.38 10.91
CA GLY A 32 -8.65 1.09 11.79
C GLY A 32 -7.19 0.60 11.70
N LEU A 33 -6.85 -0.20 10.70
CA LEU A 33 -5.47 -0.67 10.51
C LEU A 33 -4.65 0.39 9.77
N ASP A 34 -3.46 0.69 10.32
CA ASP A 34 -2.46 1.47 9.61
C ASP A 34 -1.97 0.68 8.39
N THR A 35 -2.45 1.11 7.21
CA THR A 35 -2.35 0.36 5.96
C THR A 35 -1.59 1.16 4.91
N ILE A 36 -0.52 0.59 4.36
CA ILE A 36 0.23 1.15 3.24
C ILE A 36 -0.14 0.37 1.96
N LEU A 37 -0.52 1.09 0.90
CA LEU A 37 -0.67 0.54 -0.45
C LEU A 37 0.54 0.94 -1.30
N VAL A 38 1.21 -0.05 -1.90
CA VAL A 38 2.32 0.17 -2.83
C VAL A 38 1.90 -0.30 -4.22
N GLU A 39 1.93 0.60 -5.19
CA GLU A 39 1.71 0.29 -6.61
C GLU A 39 2.93 0.72 -7.44
N GLY A 40 3.25 -0.07 -8.46
CA GLY A 40 4.27 0.27 -9.45
C GLY A 40 3.76 1.27 -10.49
N LYS A 41 4.66 2.01 -11.14
CA LYS A 41 4.29 2.85 -12.27
C LYS A 41 3.67 2.00 -13.39
N ARG A 42 2.44 2.32 -13.81
CA ARG A 42 1.89 1.83 -15.09
C ARG A 42 2.61 2.58 -16.22
N LEU A 43 3.24 1.82 -17.12
CA LEU A 43 3.97 2.32 -18.29
C LEU A 43 3.06 3.11 -19.24
#